data_AF-A0A4R3DUD5-F1
#
_entry.id   AF-A0A4R3DUD5-F1
#
_cell.length_a   1.000
_cell.length_b   1.000
_cell.length_c   1.000
_cell.angle_alpha   90.00
_cell.angle_beta   90.00
_cell.angle_gamma   90.00
#
_symmetry.space_group_name_H-M   'P 1'
#
loop_
_entity.id
_entity.type
_entity.pdbx_description
1 polymer ?
#
loop_
_entity_poly.entity_id
_entity_poly.type
_entity_poly.pdbx_seq_one_letter_code
_entity_poly.pdbx_strand_id
1 'polypeptide(L)'
;MISNTKPLVLAAVLASFSVPAFAQTQADQMAVAYQAARNQLGILGYCSDKGFVGADVVEIQKKLVGMIPAPADKSGGDTAEAAGKKGTISAMGMTQDIEAVAKAQGGTAQAFCTQIGAAIKQAGAALPK
;
A
#
# COMPACT_ATOMS: atom_id res chain seq x y z
N MET A 1 46.33 -29.01 -26.18
CA MET A 1 47.29 -27.90 -26.32
C MET A 1 46.92 -26.83 -25.30
N ILE A 2 47.94 -26.33 -24.60
CA ILE A 2 47.91 -25.34 -23.51
C ILE A 2 47.99 -23.92 -24.07
N SER A 3 47.27 -22.97 -23.45
CA SER A 3 47.62 -21.54 -23.27
C SER A 3 46.42 -20.86 -22.59
N ASN A 4 46.44 -20.32 -21.36
CA ASN A 4 47.36 -19.50 -20.58
C ASN A 4 47.52 -18.05 -21.08
N THR A 5 46.69 -17.13 -20.56
CA THR A 5 47.01 -15.70 -20.44
C THR A 5 46.41 -15.11 -19.15
N LYS A 6 47.18 -14.19 -18.58
CA LYS A 6 47.23 -13.68 -17.19
C LYS A 6 46.07 -12.74 -16.78
N PRO A 7 45.89 -12.53 -15.45
CA PRO A 7 44.75 -11.80 -14.89
C PRO A 7 44.94 -10.28 -15.03
N LEU A 8 43.91 -9.60 -15.54
CA LEU A 8 43.81 -8.15 -15.48
C LEU A 8 43.21 -7.76 -14.11
N VAL A 9 44.08 -7.28 -13.23
CA VAL A 9 43.71 -6.57 -12.00
C VAL A 9 43.11 -5.23 -12.42
N LEU A 10 41.79 -5.07 -12.29
CA LEU A 10 41.16 -3.75 -12.29
C LEU A 10 40.91 -3.32 -10.84
N ALA A 11 41.70 -2.35 -10.42
CA ALA A 11 41.62 -1.70 -9.12
C ALA A 11 40.28 -0.96 -8.94
N ALA A 12 39.80 -1.01 -7.70
CA ALA A 12 38.57 -0.42 -7.22
C ALA A 12 38.56 1.12 -7.32
N VAL A 13 37.41 1.66 -7.76
CA VAL A 13 36.83 2.89 -7.20
C VAL A 13 35.31 2.68 -7.13
N LEU A 14 34.86 1.99 -6.08
CA LEU A 14 33.47 2.12 -5.63
C LEU A 14 33.40 3.38 -4.78
N ALA A 15 33.13 4.51 -5.42
CA ALA A 15 32.62 5.68 -4.72
C ALA A 15 31.20 5.34 -4.27
N SER A 16 31.09 4.74 -3.09
CA SER A 16 29.83 4.53 -2.40
C SER A 16 29.25 5.89 -2.05
N PHE A 17 28.39 6.42 -2.92
CA PHE A 17 27.44 7.44 -2.53
C PHE A 17 26.46 6.78 -1.55
N SER A 18 26.82 6.77 -0.28
CA SER A 18 25.88 6.53 0.82
C SER A 18 24.97 7.76 0.91
N VAL A 19 23.98 7.83 0.02
CA VAL A 19 22.77 8.60 0.26
C VAL A 19 22.17 8.05 1.56
N PRO A 20 21.85 8.88 2.56
CA PRO A 20 21.20 8.42 3.77
C PRO A 20 19.78 8.00 3.38
N ALA A 21 19.59 6.71 3.07
CA ALA A 21 18.30 6.09 3.23
C ALA A 21 18.01 6.15 4.73
N PHE A 22 17.12 7.06 5.15
CA PHE A 22 16.68 7.15 6.53
C PHE A 22 16.31 5.76 7.02
N ALA A 23 17.01 5.26 8.03
CA ALA A 23 16.74 3.96 8.63
C ALA A 23 15.39 4.05 9.36
N GLN A 24 14.29 3.77 8.64
CA GLN A 24 12.97 3.62 9.26
C GLN A 24 13.02 2.44 10.23
N THR A 25 12.58 2.67 11.46
CA THR A 25 12.54 1.61 12.47
C THR A 25 11.45 0.60 12.13
N GLN A 26 11.53 -0.60 12.71
CA GLN A 26 10.46 -1.58 12.56
C GLN A 26 9.11 -1.04 13.05
N ALA A 27 9.11 -0.23 14.12
CA ALA A 27 7.92 0.43 14.63
C ALA A 27 7.31 1.41 13.60
N ASP A 28 8.15 2.19 12.92
CA ASP A 28 7.70 3.10 11.85
C ASP A 28 7.09 2.33 10.69
N GLN A 29 7.71 1.21 10.29
CA GLN A 29 7.18 0.36 9.23
C GLN A 29 5.82 -0.23 9.58
N MET A 30 5.62 -0.66 10.84
CA MET A 30 4.32 -1.15 11.30
C MET A 30 3.27 -0.05 11.34
N ALA A 31 3.63 1.16 11.77
CA ALA A 31 2.74 2.31 11.75
C ALA A 31 2.30 2.67 10.31
N VAL A 32 3.25 2.67 9.36
CA VAL A 32 2.94 2.90 7.93
C VAL A 32 2.02 1.81 7.39
N ALA A 33 2.26 0.54 7.70
CA ALA A 33 1.40 -0.56 7.27
C ALA A 33 -0.02 -0.44 7.84
N TYR A 34 -0.15 -0.11 9.13
CA TYR A 34 -1.45 0.13 9.76
C TYR A 34 -2.19 1.31 9.10
N GLN A 35 -1.50 2.43 8.87
CA GLN A 35 -2.08 3.61 8.20
C GLN A 35 -2.55 3.29 6.78
N ALA A 36 -1.73 2.59 5.98
CA ALA A 36 -2.09 2.19 4.62
C ALA A 36 -3.31 1.26 4.62
N ALA A 37 -3.38 0.30 5.53
CA ALA A 37 -4.51 -0.62 5.62
C ALA A 37 -5.81 0.08 6.07
N ARG A 38 -5.71 1.08 6.97
CA ARG A 38 -6.82 1.94 7.37
C ARG A 38 -7.27 2.87 6.24
N ASN A 39 -6.34 3.42 5.45
CA ASN A 39 -6.69 4.17 4.24
C ASN A 39 -7.42 3.29 3.24
N GLN A 40 -6.92 2.07 2.99
CA GLN A 40 -7.57 1.09 2.12
C GLN A 40 -8.99 0.74 2.60
N LEU A 41 -9.21 0.62 3.91
CA LEU A 41 -10.55 0.44 4.49
C LEU A 41 -11.46 1.64 4.19
N GLY A 42 -10.97 2.85 4.35
CA GLY A 42 -11.69 4.06 4.00
C GLY A 42 -12.07 4.12 2.51
N ILE A 43 -11.12 3.77 1.63
CA ILE A 43 -11.32 3.71 0.17
C ILE A 43 -12.44 2.72 -0.18
N LEU A 44 -12.45 1.54 0.44
CA LEU A 44 -13.52 0.56 0.20
C LEU A 44 -14.87 1.05 0.72
N GLY A 45 -14.87 1.84 1.80
CA GLY A 45 -16.04 2.59 2.25
C GLY A 45 -16.55 3.53 1.15
N TYR A 46 -15.69 4.39 0.61
CA TYR A 46 -16.02 5.25 -0.53
C TYR A 46 -16.58 4.46 -1.73
N CYS A 47 -15.93 3.35 -2.09
CA CYS A 47 -16.37 2.50 -3.19
C CYS A 47 -17.74 1.85 -2.92
N SER A 48 -17.99 1.44 -1.67
CA SER A 48 -19.26 0.86 -1.24
C SER A 48 -20.38 1.90 -1.24
N ASP A 49 -20.11 3.12 -0.73
CA ASP A 49 -21.08 4.22 -0.69
C ASP A 49 -21.52 4.64 -2.09
N LYS A 50 -20.63 4.52 -3.08
CA LYS A 50 -20.94 4.73 -4.51
C LYS A 50 -21.61 3.54 -5.20
N GLY A 51 -21.77 2.40 -4.51
CA GLY A 51 -22.36 1.18 -5.07
C GLY A 51 -21.44 0.43 -6.04
N PHE A 52 -20.13 0.72 -6.04
CA PHE A 52 -19.17 0.05 -6.92
C PHE A 52 -18.70 -1.31 -6.37
N VAL A 53 -18.79 -1.52 -5.06
CA VAL A 53 -18.53 -2.80 -4.39
C VAL A 53 -19.57 -3.05 -3.31
N GLY A 54 -19.72 -4.31 -2.88
CA GLY A 54 -20.61 -4.66 -1.78
C GLY A 54 -20.01 -4.39 -0.40
N ALA A 55 -20.87 -4.21 0.60
CA ALA A 55 -20.47 -4.01 2.01
C ALA A 55 -19.67 -5.19 2.58
N ASP A 56 -19.80 -6.39 2.00
CA ASP A 56 -19.01 -7.57 2.34
C ASP A 56 -17.50 -7.33 2.18
N VAL A 57 -17.11 -6.54 1.17
CA VAL A 57 -15.70 -6.19 0.91
C VAL A 57 -15.13 -5.33 2.03
N VAL A 58 -15.92 -4.38 2.55
CA VAL A 58 -15.53 -3.51 3.67
C VAL A 58 -15.31 -4.34 4.93
N GLU A 59 -16.20 -5.28 5.22
CA GLU A 59 -16.07 -6.17 6.38
C GLU A 59 -14.88 -7.12 6.27
N ILE A 60 -14.55 -7.62 5.07
CA ILE A 60 -13.33 -8.39 4.84
C ILE A 60 -12.08 -7.54 5.14
N GLN A 61 -12.02 -6.32 4.61
CA GLN A 61 -10.88 -5.43 4.88
C GLN A 61 -10.76 -5.08 6.35
N LYS A 62 -11.88 -4.89 7.05
CA LYS A 62 -11.88 -4.64 8.50
C LYS A 62 -11.26 -5.80 9.28
N LYS A 63 -11.54 -7.04 8.88
CA LYS A 63 -10.89 -8.24 9.46
C LYS A 63 -9.39 -8.25 9.17
N LEU A 64 -8.98 -7.96 7.93
CA LEU A 64 -7.56 -7.88 7.54
C LEU A 64 -6.80 -6.82 8.33
N VAL A 65 -7.39 -5.63 8.51
CA VAL A 65 -6.82 -4.55 9.35
C VAL A 65 -6.66 -5.03 10.80
N GLY A 66 -7.62 -5.78 11.33
CA GLY A 66 -7.56 -6.34 12.68
C GLY A 66 -6.41 -7.32 12.92
N MET A 67 -5.79 -7.85 11.86
CA MET A 67 -4.59 -8.70 11.96
C MET A 67 -3.29 -7.91 12.05
N ILE A 68 -3.33 -6.62 11.74
CA ILE A 68 -2.16 -5.74 11.82
C ILE A 68 -2.02 -5.29 13.27
N PRO A 69 -0.85 -5.48 13.91
CA PRO A 69 -0.60 -4.94 15.24
C PRO A 69 -0.87 -3.43 15.27
N ALA A 70 -1.85 -3.03 16.06
CA ALA A 70 -2.21 -1.62 16.15
C ALA A 70 -1.12 -0.86 16.92
N PRO A 71 -0.65 0.29 16.41
CA PRO A 71 0.22 1.17 17.18
C PRO A 71 -0.51 1.71 18.41
N ALA A 72 0.26 2.15 19.41
CA ALA A 72 -0.29 2.79 20.62
C ALA A 72 -1.08 4.07 20.26
N ASP A 73 -0.56 4.87 19.33
CA ASP A 73 -1.27 6.00 18.74
C ASP A 73 -1.93 5.60 17.42
N LYS A 74 -3.25 5.68 17.37
CA LYS A 74 -4.07 5.35 16.19
C LYS A 74 -4.42 6.56 15.33
N SER A 75 -4.09 7.78 15.76
CA SER A 75 -4.50 9.03 15.11
C SER A 75 -4.14 9.10 13.62
N GLY A 76 -2.95 8.62 13.26
CA GLY A 76 -2.52 8.52 11.87
C GLY A 76 -3.39 7.58 11.05
N GLY A 77 -3.77 6.42 11.61
CA GLY A 77 -4.65 5.47 10.94
C GLY A 77 -6.08 5.98 10.79
N ASP A 78 -6.60 6.71 11.78
CA ASP A 78 -7.93 7.31 11.72
C ASP A 78 -8.00 8.44 10.69
N THR A 79 -6.94 9.26 10.62
CA THR A 79 -6.79 10.29 9.57
C THR A 79 -6.74 9.65 8.19
N ALA A 80 -5.97 8.56 8.05
CA ALA A 80 -5.83 7.83 6.80
C ALA A 80 -7.15 7.18 6.35
N GLU A 81 -7.92 6.57 7.25
CA GLU A 81 -9.27 6.06 6.94
C GLU A 81 -10.21 7.18 6.52
N ALA A 82 -10.23 8.31 7.25
CA ALA A 82 -11.07 9.45 6.92
C ALA A 82 -10.75 10.04 5.54
N ALA A 83 -9.47 10.08 5.14
CA ALA A 83 -9.06 10.45 3.79
C ALA A 83 -9.56 9.43 2.76
N GLY A 84 -9.40 8.13 3.04
CA GLY A 84 -9.89 7.06 2.17
C GLY A 84 -11.38 7.17 1.89
N LYS A 85 -12.21 7.46 2.91
CA LYS A 85 -13.66 7.65 2.76
C LYS A 85 -14.04 8.82 1.85
N LYS A 86 -13.14 9.79 1.67
CA LYS A 86 -13.32 10.91 0.74
C LYS A 86 -12.84 10.58 -0.68
N GLY A 87 -12.45 9.33 -0.95
CA GLY A 87 -11.92 8.92 -2.25
C GLY A 87 -10.44 9.25 -2.43
N THR A 88 -9.69 9.37 -1.33
CA THR A 88 -8.27 9.78 -1.36
C THR A 88 -7.34 8.64 -0.95
N ILE A 89 -6.41 8.28 -1.84
CA ILE A 89 -5.29 7.39 -1.57
C ILE A 89 -4.26 8.17 -0.77
N SER A 90 -3.94 7.71 0.44
CA SER A 90 -2.90 8.28 1.29
C SER A 90 -1.93 7.19 1.71
N ALA A 91 -0.74 7.20 1.10
CA ALA A 91 0.29 6.20 1.32
C ALA A 91 1.68 6.82 1.16
N MET A 92 2.60 6.47 2.07
CA MET A 92 4.02 6.87 2.00
C MET A 92 4.25 8.37 1.78
N GLY A 93 3.44 9.22 2.42
CA GLY A 93 3.53 10.68 2.32
C GLY A 93 2.97 11.28 1.02
N MET A 94 2.39 10.46 0.14
CA MET A 94 1.68 10.92 -1.05
C MET A 94 0.17 10.84 -0.86
N THR A 95 -0.52 11.80 -1.47
CA THR A 95 -1.98 11.89 -1.46
C THR A 95 -2.47 12.04 -2.89
N GLN A 96 -3.37 11.16 -3.31
CA GLN A 96 -3.95 11.19 -4.66
C GLN A 96 -5.47 10.96 -4.61
N ASP A 97 -6.21 11.71 -5.42
CA ASP A 97 -7.64 11.51 -5.59
C ASP A 97 -7.90 10.34 -6.55
N ILE A 98 -8.80 9.43 -6.18
CA ILE A 98 -9.10 8.22 -6.97
C ILE A 98 -9.67 8.59 -8.33
N GLU A 99 -10.55 9.59 -8.43
CA GLU A 99 -11.16 9.96 -9.70
C GLU A 99 -10.11 10.57 -10.64
N ALA A 100 -9.25 11.44 -10.11
CA ALA A 100 -8.14 12.02 -10.86
C ALA A 100 -7.15 10.95 -11.35
N VAL A 101 -6.77 10.01 -10.46
CA VAL A 101 -5.86 8.92 -10.80
C VAL A 101 -6.46 8.00 -11.86
N ALA A 102 -7.71 7.57 -11.68
CA ALA A 102 -8.39 6.72 -12.64
C ALA A 102 -8.49 7.40 -14.01
N LYS A 103 -8.88 8.69 -14.03
CA LYS A 103 -8.98 9.48 -15.27
C LYS A 103 -7.63 9.63 -15.96
N ALA A 104 -6.56 9.93 -15.23
CA ALA A 104 -5.21 10.04 -15.77
C ALA A 104 -4.72 8.72 -16.41
N GLN A 105 -5.23 7.58 -15.93
CA GLN A 105 -4.96 6.25 -16.48
C GLN A 105 -5.95 5.82 -17.57
N GLY A 106 -6.85 6.70 -18.01
CA GLY A 106 -7.87 6.38 -19.01
C GLY A 106 -9.00 5.46 -18.52
N GLY A 107 -9.16 5.33 -17.21
CA GLY A 107 -10.17 4.48 -16.56
C GLY A 107 -11.22 5.28 -15.79
N THR A 108 -11.94 4.58 -14.90
CA THR A 108 -13.00 5.15 -14.06
C THR A 108 -12.79 4.76 -12.60
N ALA A 109 -13.35 5.55 -11.68
CA ALA A 109 -13.36 5.21 -10.26
C ALA A 109 -14.05 3.86 -9.99
N GLN A 110 -15.08 3.53 -10.77
CA GLN A 110 -15.74 2.22 -10.68
C GLN A 110 -14.80 1.07 -11.05
N ALA A 111 -14.01 1.20 -12.12
CA ALA A 111 -13.05 0.17 -12.53
C ALA A 111 -11.97 -0.02 -11.45
N PHE A 112 -11.43 1.09 -10.92
CA PHE A 112 -10.50 1.08 -9.79
C PHE A 112 -11.10 0.35 -8.57
N CYS A 113 -12.31 0.75 -8.14
CA CYS A 113 -13.01 0.17 -7.00
C CYS A 113 -13.29 -1.33 -7.19
N THR A 114 -13.70 -1.74 -8.39
CA THR A 114 -13.95 -3.15 -8.71
C THR A 114 -12.68 -3.97 -8.59
N GLN A 115 -11.56 -3.47 -9.12
CA GLN A 115 -10.27 -4.15 -9.06
C GLN A 115 -9.80 -4.35 -7.61
N ILE A 116 -9.82 -3.29 -6.79
CA ILE A 116 -9.40 -3.42 -5.39
C ILE A 116 -10.37 -4.31 -4.60
N GLY A 117 -11.68 -4.23 -4.88
CA GLY A 117 -12.66 -5.07 -4.21
C GLY A 117 -12.44 -6.56 -4.48
N ALA A 118 -12.11 -6.92 -5.72
CA ALA A 118 -11.74 -8.28 -6.07
C ALA A 118 -10.48 -8.75 -5.33
N ALA A 119 -9.44 -7.91 -5.26
CA ALA A 119 -8.21 -8.22 -4.53
C ALA A 119 -8.47 -8.46 -3.03
N ILE A 120 -9.35 -7.66 -2.42
CA ILE A 120 -9.74 -7.83 -1.01
C ILE A 120 -10.53 -9.12 -0.80
N LYS A 121 -11.46 -9.47 -1.70
CA LYS A 121 -12.17 -10.76 -1.62
C LYS A 121 -11.20 -11.93 -1.70
N GLN A 122 -10.21 -11.86 -2.59
CA GLN A 122 -9.17 -12.86 -2.70
C GLN A 122 -8.32 -12.97 -1.43
N ALA A 123 -7.90 -11.84 -0.86
CA ALA A 123 -7.17 -11.83 0.42
C ALA A 123 -8.03 -12.40 1.56
N GLY A 124 -9.32 -12.07 1.59
CA GLY A 124 -10.29 -12.58 2.56
C GLY A 124 -10.49 -14.09 2.49
N ALA A 125 -10.37 -14.70 1.30
CA ALA A 125 -10.48 -16.14 1.13
C ALA A 125 -9.32 -16.91 1.80
N ALA A 126 -8.19 -16.25 2.04
CA ALA A 126 -7.03 -16.83 2.73
C ALA A 126 -7.09 -16.66 4.26
N LEU A 127 -8.11 -15.99 4.79
CA LEU A 127 -8.27 -15.82 6.24
C LEU A 127 -8.59 -17.16 6.91
N PRO A 128 -8.05 -17.41 8.12
CA PRO A 128 -8.52 -18.51 8.96
C PRO A 128 -10.03 -18.41 9.19
N LYS A 129 -10.71 -19.57 9.15
CA LYS A 129 -12.15 -19.65 9.42
C LYS A 129 -12.47 -19.52 10.91
#